data_AF-A0A954GDL5-F1
#
_entry.id   AF-A0A954GDL5-F1
#
_cell.length_a   1.000
_cell.length_b   1.000
_cell.length_c   1.000
_cell.angle_alpha   90.00
_cell.angle_beta   90.00
_cell.angle_gamma   90.00
#
_symmetry.space_group_name_H-M   'P 1'
#
loop_
_entity.id
_entity.type
_entity.pdbx_description
1 polymer ?
#
loop_
_entity_poly.entity_id
_entity_poly.type
_entity_poly.pdbx_seq_one_letter_code
_entity_poly.pdbx_strand_id
1 'polypeptide(L)'
;MATEAVRGRVPTRGWCPISLGMLLILGTTSCAPSGSTGSAAMKAGDVVFSGGHETDPQDHGRPVVLIAHALDVKPEVFRQAFSGVNPSRTGPPTPSRARANKKVLMDALGKYGVTNDRLDEVSDYYRYNPQSGELWTHTPASATAIIQDGKVTGFKITNPGSGYTTPPTVRVIGYDGLNVEAQIEFTTDLKSNGRVSTLTLKD
;
A
#
# COMPACT_ATOMS: atom_id res chain seq x y z
N MET A 1 24.96 43.12 32.23
CA MET A 1 24.71 41.75 32.75
C MET A 1 24.58 40.85 31.55
N ALA A 2 25.27 39.71 31.53
CA ALA A 2 25.29 38.78 30.40
C ALA A 2 25.18 37.34 30.90
N THR A 3 24.39 36.55 30.19
CA THR A 3 24.15 35.10 30.30
C THR A 3 23.75 34.65 28.89
N GLU A 4 24.43 33.69 28.24
CA GLU A 4 24.27 32.23 28.38
C GLU A 4 22.81 31.74 28.22
N ALA A 5 22.45 30.64 27.56
CA ALA A 5 23.13 29.64 26.69
C ALA A 5 22.02 28.88 25.89
N VAL A 6 22.21 27.97 24.92
CA VAL A 6 23.38 27.37 24.23
C VAL A 6 22.95 26.95 22.79
N ARG A 7 23.87 26.54 21.89
CA ARG A 7 23.51 25.90 20.60
C ARG A 7 23.48 24.37 20.71
N GLY A 8 22.29 23.77 20.64
CA GLY A 8 22.10 22.31 20.52
C GLY A 8 22.22 21.83 19.07
N ARG A 9 23.15 20.90 18.79
CA ARG A 9 23.39 20.32 17.46
C ARG A 9 22.61 19.01 17.29
N VAL A 10 21.78 18.92 16.25
CA VAL A 10 21.11 17.66 15.87
C VAL A 10 22.11 16.73 15.16
N PRO A 11 22.25 15.45 15.54
CA PRO A 11 23.18 14.52 14.90
C PRO A 11 22.60 13.95 13.60
N THR A 12 23.36 14.09 12.51
CA THR A 12 23.09 13.46 11.21
C THR A 12 23.37 11.96 11.27
N ARG A 13 22.40 11.10 10.90
CA ARG A 13 22.62 9.66 10.70
C ARG A 13 23.45 9.43 9.43
N GLY A 14 24.76 9.25 9.59
CA GLY A 14 25.65 8.86 8.50
C GLY A 14 25.49 7.38 8.13
N TRP A 15 25.66 7.07 6.84
CA TRP A 15 25.83 5.70 6.36
C TRP A 15 27.09 5.07 6.97
N CYS A 16 27.02 3.79 7.34
CA CYS A 16 28.17 3.00 7.76
C CYS A 16 28.55 2.02 6.64
N PRO A 17 29.74 2.12 6.02
CA PRO A 17 30.18 1.16 5.00
C PRO A 17 30.62 -0.17 5.63
N ILE A 18 30.48 -1.23 4.85
CA ILE A 18 30.79 -2.61 5.21
C ILE A 18 32.29 -2.75 5.53
N SER A 19 32.63 -3.27 6.72
CA SER A 19 34.00 -3.64 7.08
C SER A 19 34.16 -5.16 7.06
N LEU A 20 35.12 -5.63 6.26
CA LEU A 20 35.45 -7.04 6.12
C LEU A 20 36.14 -7.54 7.40
N GLY A 21 35.64 -8.63 8.00
CA GLY A 21 36.15 -9.17 9.27
C GLY A 21 36.05 -10.69 9.32
N MET A 22 37.07 -11.36 8.81
CA MET A 22 37.19 -12.82 8.83
C MET A 22 37.53 -13.30 10.25
N LEU A 23 36.63 -14.04 10.89
CA LEU A 23 36.92 -14.73 12.15
C LEU A 23 36.37 -16.16 12.11
N LEU A 24 37.29 -17.12 12.09
CA LEU A 24 37.00 -18.55 11.98
C LEU A 24 36.83 -19.12 13.39
N ILE A 25 35.60 -19.48 13.78
CA ILE A 25 35.32 -20.16 15.06
C ILE A 25 34.53 -21.43 14.79
N LEU A 26 35.11 -22.57 15.15
CA LEU A 26 34.43 -23.86 15.15
C LEU A 26 33.48 -23.93 16.34
N GLY A 27 32.18 -24.05 16.08
CA GLY A 27 31.15 -24.17 17.12
C GLY A 27 29.87 -24.79 16.57
N THR A 28 29.77 -26.11 16.63
CA THR A 28 28.57 -26.86 16.22
C THR A 28 27.44 -26.63 17.23
N THR A 29 26.47 -25.79 16.86
CA THR A 29 25.15 -25.77 17.51
C THR A 29 24.06 -25.80 16.44
N SER A 30 23.35 -26.93 16.37
CA SER A 30 22.14 -27.04 15.54
C SER A 30 21.05 -26.16 16.15
N CYS A 31 20.42 -25.30 15.35
CA CYS A 31 19.13 -24.72 15.69
C CYS A 31 18.23 -24.61 14.45
N ALA A 32 17.11 -25.33 14.54
CA ALA A 32 15.85 -25.25 13.78
C ALA A 32 15.81 -24.65 12.35
N PRO A 33 15.23 -25.36 11.35
CA PRO A 33 14.64 -24.68 10.21
C PRO A 33 13.51 -23.78 10.71
N SER A 34 13.64 -22.47 10.46
CA SER A 34 12.65 -21.49 10.90
C SER A 34 11.36 -21.62 10.08
N GLY A 35 10.28 -22.01 10.77
CA GLY A 35 8.89 -21.75 10.40
C GLY A 35 8.50 -22.09 8.95
N SER A 36 8.04 -23.31 8.72
CA SER A 36 7.02 -23.49 7.69
C SER A 36 5.80 -22.64 8.10
N THR A 37 5.53 -21.59 7.33
CA THR A 37 4.27 -20.85 7.44
C THR A 37 3.15 -21.84 7.12
N GLY A 38 2.50 -22.33 8.17
CA GLY A 38 1.32 -23.18 8.05
C GLY A 38 0.22 -22.39 7.37
N SER A 39 0.12 -22.52 6.05
CA SER A 39 -1.12 -22.24 5.32
C SER A 39 -2.16 -23.20 5.87
N ALA A 40 -2.92 -22.75 6.88
CA ALA A 40 -4.02 -23.51 7.43
C ALA A 40 -4.92 -23.93 6.26
N ALA A 41 -5.21 -25.23 6.15
CA ALA A 41 -6.05 -25.73 5.08
C ALA A 41 -7.41 -25.04 5.14
N MET A 42 -7.78 -24.35 4.05
CA MET A 42 -9.02 -23.59 3.98
C MET A 42 -10.21 -24.53 4.17
N LYS A 43 -11.18 -24.09 4.97
CA LYS A 43 -12.37 -24.84 5.37
C LYS A 43 -13.56 -24.44 4.51
N ALA A 44 -14.57 -25.30 4.45
CA ALA A 44 -15.84 -24.94 3.83
C ALA A 44 -16.43 -23.69 4.51
N GLY A 45 -16.78 -22.67 3.73
CA GLY A 45 -17.24 -21.37 4.21
C GLY A 45 -16.14 -20.30 4.39
N ASP A 46 -14.86 -20.64 4.25
CA ASP A 46 -13.80 -19.63 4.16
C ASP A 46 -13.95 -18.82 2.87
N VAL A 47 -13.75 -17.50 2.96
CA VAL A 47 -13.86 -16.58 1.82
C VAL A 47 -12.47 -16.20 1.32
N VAL A 48 -12.23 -16.44 0.03
CA VAL A 48 -10.97 -16.16 -0.66
C VAL A 48 -11.15 -14.96 -1.59
N PHE A 49 -10.22 -14.02 -1.49
CA PHE A 49 -10.15 -12.82 -2.32
C PHE A 49 -9.02 -12.95 -3.35
N SER A 50 -9.23 -12.49 -4.58
CA SER A 50 -8.20 -12.41 -5.62
C SER A 50 -8.39 -11.19 -6.55
N GLY A 51 -7.31 -10.74 -7.20
CA GLY A 51 -7.33 -9.51 -8.01
C GLY A 51 -7.53 -8.26 -7.15
N GLY A 52 -8.21 -7.25 -7.69
CA GLY A 52 -8.55 -6.01 -6.97
C GLY A 52 -7.41 -4.99 -6.89
N HIS A 53 -6.34 -5.22 -7.66
CA HIS A 53 -5.15 -4.37 -7.74
C HIS A 53 -4.92 -3.87 -9.18
N GLU A 54 -5.98 -3.85 -9.99
CA GLU A 54 -5.93 -3.36 -11.35
C GLU A 54 -5.88 -1.82 -11.34
N THR A 55 -5.06 -1.23 -12.21
CA THR A 55 -4.86 0.22 -12.30
C THR A 55 -5.37 0.74 -13.63
N ASP A 56 -5.68 2.04 -13.71
CA ASP A 56 -6.00 2.66 -14.99
C ASP A 56 -4.78 2.54 -15.93
N PRO A 57 -4.95 2.12 -17.20
CA PRO A 57 -3.86 2.08 -18.17
C PRO A 57 -3.07 3.40 -18.31
N GLN A 58 -3.71 4.56 -18.07
CA GLN A 58 -3.07 5.88 -18.04
C GLN A 58 -2.11 6.06 -16.86
N ASP A 59 -2.36 5.38 -15.74
CA ASP A 59 -1.53 5.46 -14.53
C ASP A 59 -0.29 4.56 -14.63
N HIS A 60 -0.15 3.77 -15.71
CA HIS A 60 1.02 2.94 -16.04
C HIS A 60 1.45 2.02 -14.88
N GLY A 61 0.49 1.33 -14.24
CA GLY A 61 0.73 0.43 -13.11
C GLY A 61 0.75 1.11 -11.74
N ARG A 62 0.60 2.44 -11.66
CA ARG A 62 0.62 3.19 -10.39
C ARG A 62 -0.76 3.19 -9.73
N PRO A 63 -0.84 3.08 -8.38
CA PRO A 63 -2.10 3.14 -7.64
C PRO A 63 -2.56 4.60 -7.43
N VAL A 64 -2.74 5.36 -8.51
CA VAL A 64 -3.10 6.79 -8.44
C VAL A 64 -4.41 7.02 -7.70
N VAL A 65 -5.39 6.11 -7.83
CA VAL A 65 -6.65 6.19 -7.07
C VAL A 65 -6.41 6.15 -5.55
N LEU A 66 -5.55 5.24 -5.05
CA LEU A 66 -5.21 5.18 -3.63
C LEU A 66 -4.46 6.43 -3.18
N ILE A 67 -3.48 6.88 -3.97
CA ILE A 67 -2.67 8.06 -3.65
C ILE A 67 -3.56 9.32 -3.59
N ALA A 68 -4.45 9.50 -4.56
CA ALA A 68 -5.35 10.64 -4.62
C ALA A 68 -6.31 10.68 -3.42
N HIS A 69 -6.97 9.56 -3.10
CA HIS A 69 -7.84 9.48 -1.92
C HIS A 69 -7.08 9.63 -0.59
N ALA A 70 -5.85 9.10 -0.49
CA ALA A 70 -4.99 9.32 0.69
C ALA A 70 -4.57 10.80 0.87
N LEU A 71 -4.65 11.61 -0.19
CA LEU A 71 -4.39 13.05 -0.18
C LEU A 71 -5.68 13.89 -0.13
N ASP A 72 -6.86 13.26 0.00
CA ASP A 72 -8.18 13.90 -0.06
C ASP A 72 -8.43 14.71 -1.35
N VAL A 73 -7.91 14.22 -2.49
CA VAL A 73 -8.12 14.82 -3.81
C VAL A 73 -8.71 13.80 -4.79
N LYS A 74 -9.36 14.31 -5.84
CA LYS A 74 -9.85 13.45 -6.94
C LYS A 74 -8.67 12.90 -7.77
N PRO A 75 -8.73 11.66 -8.28
CA PRO A 75 -7.69 11.10 -9.14
C PRO A 75 -7.32 11.98 -10.34
N GLU A 76 -8.30 12.66 -10.95
CA GLU A 76 -8.09 13.55 -12.10
C GLU A 76 -7.27 14.79 -11.73
N VAL A 77 -7.49 15.35 -10.53
CA VAL A 77 -6.71 16.47 -9.99
C VAL A 77 -5.27 16.04 -9.75
N PHE A 78 -5.07 14.83 -9.22
CA PHE A 78 -3.73 14.27 -9.02
C PHE A 78 -3.01 14.04 -10.35
N ARG A 79 -3.65 13.41 -11.34
CA ARG A 79 -3.11 13.22 -12.70
C ARG A 79 -2.72 14.55 -13.34
N GLN A 80 -3.58 15.57 -13.24
CA GLN A 80 -3.31 16.91 -13.77
C GLN A 80 -2.13 17.61 -13.05
N ALA A 81 -1.99 17.45 -11.74
CA ALA A 81 -0.83 17.97 -11.01
C ALA A 81 0.48 17.30 -11.49
N PHE A 82 0.44 15.98 -11.71
CA PHE A 82 1.59 15.22 -12.18
C PHE A 82 1.91 15.42 -13.67
N SER A 83 0.97 15.86 -14.52
CA SER A 83 1.29 16.18 -15.92
C SER A 83 2.29 17.35 -16.07
N GLY A 84 2.45 18.18 -15.04
CA GLY A 84 3.42 19.28 -15.01
C GLY A 84 4.83 18.89 -14.51
N VAL A 85 5.05 17.68 -13.99
CA VAL A 85 6.38 17.28 -13.49
C VAL A 85 7.28 16.77 -14.62
N ASN A 86 8.58 17.02 -14.50
CA ASN A 86 9.59 16.54 -15.45
C ASN A 86 10.36 15.36 -14.83
N PRO A 87 9.93 14.09 -15.01
CA PRO A 87 10.59 12.94 -14.42
C PRO A 87 11.99 12.72 -15.03
N SER A 88 12.88 12.07 -14.26
CA SER A 88 14.18 11.67 -14.81
C SER A 88 13.99 10.51 -15.78
N ARG A 89 14.55 10.60 -16.99
CA ARG A 89 14.50 9.51 -17.99
C ARG A 89 15.48 8.38 -17.68
N THR A 90 16.52 8.67 -16.90
CA THR A 90 17.56 7.72 -16.47
C THR A 90 17.96 8.01 -15.03
N GLY A 91 17.90 7.00 -14.17
CA GLY A 91 18.31 7.07 -12.76
C GLY A 91 17.54 8.09 -11.89
N PRO A 92 17.97 8.27 -10.63
CA PRO A 92 17.36 9.23 -9.70
C PRO A 92 17.40 10.68 -10.23
N PRO A 93 16.39 11.52 -9.92
CA PRO A 93 16.41 12.93 -10.30
C PRO A 93 17.51 13.69 -9.55
N THR A 94 18.09 14.71 -10.20
CA THR A 94 19.00 15.64 -9.51
C THR A 94 18.26 16.42 -8.41
N PRO A 95 18.93 16.87 -7.34
CA PRO A 95 18.28 17.62 -6.26
C PRO A 95 17.55 18.90 -6.74
N SER A 96 18.05 19.56 -7.78
CA SER A 96 17.38 20.72 -8.40
C SER A 96 16.11 20.32 -9.16
N ARG A 97 16.14 19.25 -9.96
CA ARG A 97 14.95 18.72 -10.66
C ARG A 97 13.89 18.25 -9.67
N ALA A 98 14.29 17.54 -8.62
CA ALA A 98 13.39 17.10 -7.56
C ALA A 98 12.67 18.29 -6.89
N ARG A 99 13.40 19.35 -6.52
CA ARG A 99 12.81 20.59 -5.99
C ARG A 99 11.88 21.29 -6.97
N ALA A 100 12.22 21.33 -8.26
CA ALA A 100 11.38 21.95 -9.29
C ALA A 100 10.04 21.19 -9.46
N ASN A 101 10.10 19.86 -9.62
CA ASN A 101 8.89 19.02 -9.70
C ASN A 101 8.04 19.15 -8.44
N LYS A 102 8.67 19.14 -7.27
CA LYS A 102 8.00 19.30 -5.97
C LYS A 102 7.30 20.65 -5.85
N LYS A 103 7.90 21.74 -6.34
CA LYS A 103 7.23 23.05 -6.43
C LYS A 103 5.97 22.98 -7.31
N VAL A 104 6.05 22.38 -8.50
CA VAL A 104 4.89 22.24 -9.41
C VAL A 104 3.75 21.47 -8.73
N LEU A 105 4.07 20.39 -8.03
CA LEU A 105 3.07 19.62 -7.27
C LEU A 105 2.45 20.42 -6.13
N MET A 106 3.24 21.22 -5.39
CA MET A 106 2.72 22.08 -4.32
C MET A 106 1.86 23.24 -4.85
N ASP A 107 2.25 23.86 -5.97
CA ASP A 107 1.48 24.94 -6.63
C ASP A 107 0.09 24.44 -7.11
N ALA A 108 -0.02 23.15 -7.43
CA ALA A 108 -1.26 22.51 -7.88
C ALA A 108 -2.09 21.93 -6.72
N LEU A 109 -1.49 21.07 -5.89
CA LEU A 109 -2.17 20.30 -4.83
C LEU A 109 -2.38 21.09 -3.54
N GLY A 110 -1.54 22.07 -3.23
CA GLY A 110 -1.66 22.90 -2.01
C GLY A 110 -2.99 23.68 -1.93
N LYS A 111 -3.63 23.93 -3.08
CA LYS A 111 -4.98 24.51 -3.18
C LYS A 111 -6.08 23.63 -2.59
N TYR A 112 -5.83 22.34 -2.45
CA TYR A 112 -6.71 21.34 -1.86
C TYR A 112 -6.29 20.96 -0.42
N GLY A 113 -5.40 21.74 0.21
CA GLY A 113 -4.91 21.48 1.57
C GLY A 113 -3.80 20.44 1.67
N VAL A 114 -3.35 19.87 0.54
CA VAL A 114 -2.23 18.90 0.52
C VAL A 114 -0.95 19.57 0.96
N THR A 115 -0.39 19.12 2.09
CA THR A 115 0.92 19.58 2.57
C THR A 115 2.05 18.84 1.89
N ASN A 116 3.23 19.46 1.92
CA ASN A 116 4.47 18.84 1.43
C ASN A 116 4.72 17.46 2.07
N ASP A 117 4.67 17.42 3.40
CA ASP A 117 5.08 16.26 4.18
C ASP A 117 4.06 15.14 4.03
N ARG A 118 2.78 15.48 3.85
CA ARG A 118 1.73 14.52 3.52
C ARG A 118 1.92 13.92 2.12
N LEU A 119 2.29 14.72 1.12
CA LEU A 119 2.60 14.19 -0.21
C LEU A 119 3.79 13.23 -0.18
N ASP A 120 4.84 13.57 0.57
CA ASP A 120 6.00 12.71 0.76
C ASP A 120 5.61 11.39 1.45
N GLU A 121 4.86 11.44 2.55
CA GLU A 121 4.36 10.28 3.30
C GLU A 121 3.55 9.31 2.43
N VAL A 122 2.54 9.81 1.70
CA VAL A 122 1.69 8.98 0.83
C VAL A 122 2.49 8.38 -0.33
N SER A 123 3.40 9.16 -0.92
CA SER A 123 4.22 8.71 -2.06
C SER A 123 5.23 7.63 -1.67
N ASP A 124 5.77 7.70 -0.45
CA ASP A 124 6.67 6.69 0.08
C ASP A 124 5.93 5.43 0.55
N TYR A 125 4.69 5.56 1.07
CA TYR A 125 3.85 4.42 1.43
C TYR A 125 3.40 3.61 0.20
N TYR A 126 2.90 4.27 -0.85
CA TYR A 126 2.51 3.61 -2.11
C TYR A 126 3.64 3.58 -3.14
N ARG A 127 4.90 3.40 -2.70
CA ARG A 127 6.06 3.36 -3.58
C ARG A 127 6.03 2.14 -4.50
N TYR A 128 5.50 2.34 -5.71
CA TYR A 128 5.47 1.33 -6.76
C TYR A 128 6.83 1.20 -7.47
N ASN A 129 7.35 -0.03 -7.56
CA ASN A 129 8.54 -0.36 -8.33
C ASN A 129 8.19 -1.36 -9.46
N PRO A 130 8.04 -0.92 -10.72
CA PRO A 130 7.68 -1.80 -11.82
C PRO A 130 8.75 -2.87 -12.12
N GLN A 131 9.99 -2.69 -11.65
CA GLN A 131 11.09 -3.62 -11.93
C GLN A 131 11.09 -4.87 -11.03
N SER A 132 10.48 -4.82 -9.85
CA SER A 132 10.35 -6.00 -8.97
C SER A 132 9.11 -6.83 -9.30
N GLY A 133 8.15 -6.29 -10.07
CA GLY A 133 6.82 -6.88 -10.23
C GLY A 133 5.99 -6.85 -8.95
N GLU A 134 6.48 -6.18 -7.90
CA GLU A 134 5.84 -6.10 -6.60
C GLU A 134 4.75 -5.03 -6.62
N LEU A 135 3.61 -5.35 -6.00
CA LEU A 135 2.56 -4.37 -5.75
C LEU A 135 3.02 -3.35 -4.69
N TRP A 136 2.31 -2.24 -4.58
CA TRP A 136 2.46 -1.32 -3.45
C TRP A 136 2.09 -2.01 -2.12
N THR A 137 2.36 -1.34 -0.99
CA THR A 137 1.93 -1.83 0.32
C THR A 137 0.42 -2.01 0.38
N HIS A 138 0.00 -3.26 0.60
CA HIS A 138 -1.39 -3.70 0.65
C HIS A 138 -1.54 -4.76 1.77
N THR A 139 -2.77 -5.04 2.19
CA THR A 139 -3.10 -6.09 3.16
C THR A 139 -4.30 -6.88 2.63
N PRO A 140 -4.21 -8.21 2.47
CA PRO A 140 -5.33 -8.99 1.97
C PRO A 140 -6.53 -8.97 2.93
N ALA A 141 -7.73 -8.85 2.38
CA ALA A 141 -8.97 -9.02 3.12
C ALA A 141 -9.18 -10.48 3.55
N SER A 142 -9.95 -10.67 4.62
CA SER A 142 -10.44 -11.98 5.05
C SER A 142 -11.88 -11.87 5.54
N ALA A 143 -12.68 -12.89 5.26
CA ALA A 143 -14.06 -12.99 5.66
C ALA A 143 -14.48 -14.46 5.85
N THR A 144 -15.60 -14.67 6.53
CA THR A 144 -16.26 -15.97 6.68
C THR A 144 -17.68 -15.90 6.16
N ALA A 145 -18.12 -16.88 5.39
CA ALA A 145 -19.50 -16.99 4.96
C ALA A 145 -20.43 -17.34 6.14
N ILE A 146 -21.62 -16.75 6.14
CA ILE A 146 -22.72 -17.11 7.04
C ILE A 146 -23.55 -18.16 6.32
N ILE A 147 -23.63 -19.36 6.89
CA ILE A 147 -24.30 -20.51 6.27
C ILE A 147 -25.51 -20.90 7.12
N GLN A 148 -26.66 -21.05 6.47
CA GLN A 148 -27.92 -21.52 7.06
C GLN A 148 -28.53 -22.56 6.13
N ASP A 149 -29.02 -23.67 6.67
CA ASP A 149 -29.64 -24.78 5.91
C ASP A 149 -28.82 -25.27 4.70
N GLY A 150 -27.49 -25.28 4.83
CA GLY A 150 -26.56 -25.68 3.78
C GLY A 150 -26.39 -24.67 2.63
N LYS A 151 -26.83 -23.42 2.81
CA LYS A 151 -26.68 -22.33 1.83
C LYS A 151 -25.98 -21.12 2.44
N VAL A 152 -25.19 -20.41 1.63
CA VAL A 152 -24.63 -19.10 2.03
C VAL A 152 -25.76 -18.07 2.04
N THR A 153 -25.90 -17.37 3.16
CA THR A 153 -26.94 -16.34 3.41
C THR A 153 -26.36 -14.94 3.66
N GLY A 154 -25.04 -14.84 3.79
CA GLY A 154 -24.35 -13.57 4.00
C GLY A 154 -22.87 -13.77 4.29
N PHE A 155 -22.20 -12.69 4.70
CA PHE A 155 -20.76 -12.69 4.98
C PHE A 155 -20.44 -11.87 6.22
N LYS A 156 -19.42 -12.30 6.95
CA LYS A 156 -18.79 -11.54 8.03
C LYS A 156 -17.35 -11.23 7.63
N ILE A 157 -17.06 -9.97 7.34
CA ILE A 157 -15.69 -9.49 7.11
C ILE A 157 -14.94 -9.54 8.46
N THR A 158 -13.81 -10.22 8.48
CA THR A 158 -12.93 -10.35 9.66
C THR A 158 -11.70 -9.45 9.58
N ASN A 159 -11.22 -9.19 8.38
CA ASN A 159 -10.27 -8.12 8.05
C ASN A 159 -10.72 -7.50 6.72
N PRO A 160 -11.03 -6.19 6.66
CA PRO A 160 -11.41 -5.56 5.39
C PRO A 160 -10.21 -5.39 4.43
N GLY A 161 -8.98 -5.60 4.89
CA GLY A 161 -7.78 -5.41 4.09
C GLY A 161 -7.51 -3.93 3.78
N SER A 162 -6.56 -3.69 2.88
CA SER A 162 -6.23 -2.36 2.35
C SER A 162 -5.37 -2.46 1.09
N GLY A 163 -5.31 -1.38 0.32
CA GLY A 163 -4.52 -1.32 -0.90
C GLY A 163 -5.22 -1.87 -2.15
N TYR A 164 -6.52 -2.17 -2.09
CA TYR A 164 -7.32 -2.50 -3.28
C TYR A 164 -7.61 -1.23 -4.08
N THR A 165 -7.32 -1.24 -5.39
CA THR A 165 -7.65 -0.16 -6.34
C THR A 165 -8.98 -0.43 -7.07
N THR A 166 -9.41 -1.67 -7.09
CA THR A 166 -10.63 -2.20 -7.73
C THR A 166 -11.28 -3.24 -6.82
N PRO A 167 -12.59 -3.51 -6.94
CA PRO A 167 -13.22 -4.60 -6.20
C PRO A 167 -12.55 -5.95 -6.48
N PRO A 168 -12.11 -6.69 -5.44
CA PRO A 168 -11.55 -8.02 -5.62
C PRO A 168 -12.62 -9.04 -6.04
N THR A 169 -12.21 -10.07 -6.78
CA THR A 169 -13.02 -11.27 -7.00
C THR A 169 -13.12 -12.06 -5.70
N VAL A 170 -14.32 -12.58 -5.41
CA VAL A 170 -14.62 -13.30 -4.16
C VAL A 170 -15.08 -14.72 -4.48
N ARG A 171 -14.51 -15.70 -3.77
CA ARG A 171 -14.91 -17.12 -3.84
C ARG A 171 -15.15 -17.66 -2.43
N VAL A 172 -16.07 -18.62 -2.31
CA VAL A 172 -16.37 -19.29 -1.04
C VAL A 172 -16.00 -20.77 -1.16
N ILE A 173 -15.12 -21.25 -0.28
CA ILE A 173 -14.64 -22.63 -0.34
C ILE A 173 -15.79 -23.59 -0.04
N GLY A 174 -15.99 -24.58 -0.92
CA GLY A 174 -17.09 -25.55 -0.85
C GLY A 174 -18.44 -25.06 -1.40
N TYR A 175 -18.51 -23.85 -1.97
CA TYR A 175 -19.73 -23.28 -2.56
C TYR A 175 -19.42 -22.66 -3.93
N ASP A 176 -19.36 -23.50 -4.95
CA ASP A 176 -19.15 -23.08 -6.34
C ASP A 176 -20.39 -22.41 -6.94
N GLY A 177 -20.18 -21.58 -7.97
CA GLY A 177 -21.25 -20.92 -8.72
C GLY A 177 -21.88 -19.69 -8.04
N LEU A 178 -21.50 -19.36 -6.80
CA LEU A 178 -21.96 -18.13 -6.14
C LEU A 178 -21.39 -16.88 -6.84
N ASN A 179 -22.26 -15.92 -7.12
CA ASN A 179 -21.87 -14.58 -7.58
C ASN A 179 -21.82 -13.63 -6.37
N VAL A 180 -20.63 -13.20 -5.97
CA VAL A 180 -20.42 -12.33 -4.81
C VAL A 180 -19.76 -11.03 -5.26
N GLU A 181 -20.52 -9.93 -5.21
CA GLU A 181 -20.01 -8.59 -5.49
C GLU A 181 -19.34 -8.02 -4.23
N ALA A 182 -18.04 -7.75 -4.33
CA ALA A 182 -17.35 -6.94 -3.35
C ALA A 182 -17.54 -5.44 -3.65
N GLN A 183 -17.60 -4.63 -2.60
CA GLN A 183 -17.45 -3.18 -2.69
C GLN A 183 -16.23 -2.77 -1.88
N ILE A 184 -15.52 -1.75 -2.37
CA ILE A 184 -14.37 -1.16 -1.69
C ILE A 184 -14.64 0.29 -1.30
N GLU A 185 -13.94 0.74 -0.27
CA GLU A 185 -14.00 2.10 0.26
C GLU A 185 -12.59 2.70 0.29
N PHE A 186 -12.47 3.93 -0.19
CA PHE A 186 -11.25 4.71 -0.12
C PHE A 186 -11.30 5.66 1.07
N THR A 187 -10.17 5.85 1.75
CA THR A 187 -10.06 6.67 2.96
C THR A 187 -8.76 7.47 2.93
N THR A 188 -8.64 8.46 3.82
CA THR A 188 -7.37 9.19 4.02
C THR A 188 -6.37 8.43 4.90
N ASP A 189 -6.79 7.37 5.61
CA ASP A 189 -5.88 6.56 6.44
C ASP A 189 -5.16 5.51 5.59
N LEU A 190 -3.84 5.63 5.47
CA LEU A 190 -3.01 4.79 4.60
C LEU A 190 -3.14 3.28 4.85
N LYS A 191 -3.39 2.89 6.10
CA LYS A 191 -3.47 1.47 6.50
C LYS A 191 -4.82 0.83 6.20
N SER A 192 -5.86 1.63 5.97
CA SER A 192 -7.24 1.18 5.71
C SER A 192 -7.86 1.76 4.43
N ASN A 193 -7.08 2.49 3.63
CA ASN A 193 -7.50 3.01 2.33
C ASN A 193 -7.54 1.89 1.27
N GLY A 194 -8.59 1.87 0.46
CA GLY A 194 -8.85 0.78 -0.49
C GLY A 194 -9.14 -0.52 0.23
N ARG A 195 -10.11 -0.49 1.16
CA ARG A 195 -10.53 -1.65 1.96
C ARG A 195 -11.84 -2.23 1.44
N VAL A 196 -12.08 -3.53 1.62
CA VAL A 196 -13.38 -4.14 1.35
C VAL A 196 -14.39 -3.67 2.40
N SER A 197 -15.45 -3.01 1.97
CA SER A 197 -16.48 -2.42 2.82
C SER A 197 -17.74 -3.27 2.91
N THR A 198 -18.10 -3.99 1.85
CA THR A 198 -19.33 -4.81 1.79
C THR A 198 -19.14 -5.99 0.84
N LEU A 199 -19.82 -7.09 1.15
CA LEU A 199 -19.93 -8.29 0.31
C LEU A 199 -21.41 -8.59 0.10
N THR A 200 -21.85 -8.60 -1.16
CA THR A 200 -23.25 -8.82 -1.54
C THR A 200 -23.36 -10.10 -2.37
N LEU A 201 -24.12 -11.09 -1.89
CA LEU A 201 -24.53 -12.21 -2.73
C LEU A 201 -25.50 -11.71 -3.79
N LYS A 202 -25.31 -12.13 -5.04
CA LYS A 202 -26.21 -11.87 -6.17
C LYS A 202 -26.86 -13.18 -6.61
N ASP A 203 -28.14 -13.08 -6.97
CA ASP A 203 -28.91 -14.13 -7.62
C ASP A 203 -28.55 -14.27 -9.12
#